data_AF-A0A7Y9XH82-F1
#
_entry.id   AF-A0A7Y9XH82-F1
#
_cell.length_a   1.000
_cell.length_b   1.000
_cell.length_c   1.000
_cell.angle_alpha   90.00
_cell.angle_beta   90.00
_cell.angle_gamma   90.00
#
_symmetry.space_group_name_H-M   'P 1'
#
loop_
_entity.id
_entity.type
_entity.pdbx_description
1 polymer ?
#
loop_
_entity_poly.entity_id
_entity_poly.type
_entity_poly.pdbx_seq_one_letter_code
_entity_poly.pdbx_strand_id
1 'polypeptide(L)'
;MHLRAQCGEDIRVIGPERIAALEAAGTVPEVVTIGESVTYRLLYDAQGILEGAVRYTDPAVNSGCRADIAALHEDGEDLASFFARAVANTDAPRAR
;
A
#
# COMPACT_ATOMS: atom_id res chain seq x y z
N MET A 1 10.65 6.80 -0.11
CA MET A 1 9.77 6.53 1.04
C MET A 1 10.38 6.99 2.36
N HIS A 2 11.61 6.58 2.73
CA HIS A 2 12.21 6.96 4.02
C HIS A 2 12.30 8.49 4.24
N LEU A 3 12.74 9.25 3.23
CA LEU A 3 12.73 10.73 3.29
C LEU A 3 11.32 11.32 3.51
N ARG A 4 10.29 10.74 2.87
CA ARG A 4 8.90 11.21 3.00
C ARG A 4 8.38 10.96 4.42
N ALA A 5 8.70 9.82 5.02
CA ALA A 5 8.39 9.55 6.42
C ALA A 5 9.10 10.52 7.38
N GLN A 6 10.36 10.88 7.12
CA GLN A 6 11.07 11.91 7.89
C GLN A 6 10.40 13.31 7.76
N CYS A 7 9.70 13.56 6.66
CA CYS A 7 8.88 14.76 6.47
C CYS A 7 7.48 14.67 7.10
N GLY A 8 7.19 13.61 7.86
CA GLY A 8 5.94 13.46 8.61
C GLY A 8 4.85 12.62 7.93
N GLU A 9 5.14 11.96 6.80
CA GLU A 9 4.21 10.98 6.26
C GLU A 9 4.16 9.72 7.15
N ASP A 10 2.95 9.27 7.45
CA ASP A 10 2.71 8.06 8.24
C ASP A 10 2.69 6.83 7.33
N ILE A 11 3.87 6.22 7.14
CA ILE A 11 4.07 5.09 6.24
C ILE A 11 4.32 3.82 7.06
N ARG A 12 3.56 2.78 6.71
CA ARG A 12 3.61 1.47 7.35
C ARG A 12 4.04 0.40 6.36
N VAL A 13 4.84 -0.56 6.84
CA VAL A 13 5.31 -1.71 6.07
C VAL A 13 4.53 -2.93 6.51
N ILE A 14 3.88 -3.59 5.55
CA ILE A 14 3.03 -4.76 5.77
C ILE A 14 3.74 -6.00 5.25
N GLY A 15 3.83 -7.03 6.09
CA GLY A 15 4.39 -8.32 5.71
C GLY A 15 3.40 -9.21 4.94
N PRO A 16 3.89 -10.24 4.22
CA PRO A 16 3.07 -11.12 3.40
C PRO A 16 1.98 -11.86 4.19
N GLU A 17 2.25 -12.21 5.46
CA GLU A 17 1.30 -12.90 6.33
C GLU A 17 -0.01 -12.14 6.54
N ARG A 18 0.04 -10.80 6.55
CA ARG A 18 -1.13 -9.94 6.76
C ARG A 18 -1.92 -9.74 5.46
N ILE A 19 -1.23 -9.74 4.33
CA ILE A 19 -1.84 -9.62 2.99
C ILE A 19 -2.49 -10.94 2.57
N ALA A 20 -1.93 -12.09 2.95
CA ALA A 20 -2.41 -13.41 2.54
C ALA A 20 -3.91 -13.65 2.84
N ALA A 21 -4.44 -13.08 3.92
CA ALA A 21 -5.87 -13.17 4.26
C ALA A 21 -6.77 -12.48 3.24
N LEU A 22 -6.30 -11.35 2.67
CA LEU A 22 -7.02 -10.59 1.64
C LEU A 22 -6.84 -11.19 0.25
N GLU A 23 -5.79 -12.00 0.05
CA GLU A 23 -5.49 -12.66 -1.22
C GLU A 23 -6.27 -13.96 -1.48
N ALA A 24 -7.20 -14.34 -0.59
CA ALA A 24 -7.96 -15.58 -0.70
C ALA A 24 -8.73 -15.71 -2.03
N ALA A 25 -9.15 -14.58 -2.62
CA ALA A 25 -9.89 -14.53 -3.88
C ALA A 25 -9.03 -14.10 -5.10
N GLY A 26 -7.72 -13.95 -4.91
CA GLY A 26 -6.79 -13.43 -5.91
C GLY A 26 -5.96 -12.26 -5.36
N THR A 27 -5.01 -11.78 -6.16
CA THR A 27 -4.10 -10.70 -5.76
C THR A 27 -4.86 -9.46 -5.29
N VAL A 28 -4.44 -8.91 -4.15
CA VAL A 28 -4.99 -7.66 -3.63
C VAL A 28 -4.71 -6.54 -4.62
N PRO A 29 -5.75 -5.82 -5.09
CA PRO A 29 -5.54 -4.72 -6.02
C PRO A 29 -4.88 -3.52 -5.33
N GLU A 30 -4.15 -2.73 -6.10
CA GLU A 30 -3.77 -1.38 -5.64
C GLU A 30 -4.99 -0.46 -5.70
N VAL A 31 -5.24 0.24 -4.60
CA VAL A 31 -6.39 1.13 -4.45
C VAL A 31 -6.02 2.45 -3.80
N VAL A 32 -6.76 3.51 -4.15
CA VAL A 32 -6.66 4.84 -3.54
C VAL A 32 -8.05 5.29 -3.10
N THR A 33 -8.20 5.61 -1.81
CA THR A 33 -9.44 6.17 -1.26
C THR A 33 -9.33 7.69 -1.16
N ILE A 34 -10.31 8.43 -1.69
CA ILE A 34 -10.40 9.90 -1.57
C ILE A 34 -11.57 10.24 -0.65
N GLY A 35 -11.24 10.70 0.56
CA GLY A 35 -12.24 10.91 1.60
C GLY A 35 -13.01 9.62 1.89
N GLU A 36 -14.29 9.75 2.17
CA GLU A 36 -15.17 8.62 2.54
C GLU A 36 -15.99 8.07 1.36
N SER A 37 -15.99 8.76 0.23
CA SER A 37 -17.02 8.58 -0.80
C SER A 37 -16.50 7.98 -2.11
N VAL A 38 -15.19 7.88 -2.30
CA VAL A 38 -14.62 7.39 -3.55
C VAL A 38 -13.41 6.50 -3.30
N THR A 39 -13.39 5.35 -3.97
CA THR A 39 -12.23 4.47 -4.06
C THR A 39 -11.90 4.25 -5.53
N TYR A 40 -10.62 4.33 -5.88
CA TYR A 40 -10.12 4.00 -7.20
C TYR A 40 -9.33 2.70 -7.12
N ARG A 41 -9.64 1.73 -7.98
CA ARG A 41 -8.76 0.60 -8.25
C ARG A 41 -7.86 0.97 -9.42
N LEU A 42 -6.55 0.90 -9.22
CA LEU A 42 -5.59 1.21 -10.27
C LEU A 42 -5.52 0.04 -11.27
N LEU A 43 -5.38 0.38 -12.54
CA LEU A 43 -5.25 -0.58 -13.64
C LEU A 43 -3.87 -0.42 -14.27
N TYR A 44 -3.19 -1.54 -14.41
CA TYR A 44 -1.89 -1.63 -15.05
C TYR A 44 -2.00 -2.52 -16.28
N ASP A 45 -1.26 -2.17 -17.33
CA ASP A 45 -1.12 -3.04 -18.49
C ASP A 45 -0.24 -4.27 -18.17
N ALA A 46 -0.05 -5.14 -19.16
CA ALA A 46 0.76 -6.34 -19.00
C ALA A 46 2.27 -6.05 -18.74
N GLN A 47 2.72 -4.82 -18.99
CA GLN A 47 4.08 -4.35 -18.72
C GLN A 47 4.19 -3.66 -17.35
N GLY A 48 3.08 -3.54 -16.61
CA GLY A 48 3.04 -2.87 -15.31
C GLY A 48 2.98 -1.35 -15.41
N ILE A 49 2.64 -0.78 -16.58
CA ILE A 49 2.45 0.66 -16.75
C ILE A 49 1.03 1.03 -16.37
N LEU A 50 0.89 2.12 -15.60
CA LEU A 50 -0.41 2.63 -15.18
C LEU A 50 -1.23 3.04 -16.43
N GLU A 51 -2.32 2.31 -16.68
CA GLU A 51 -3.22 2.53 -17.82
C GLU A 51 -4.42 3.41 -17.40
N GLY A 52 -4.78 3.38 -16.12
CA GLY A 52 -5.86 4.19 -15.59
C GLY A 52 -6.37 3.68 -14.25
N ALA A 53 -7.63 3.95 -13.95
CA ALA A 53 -8.29 3.47 -12.75
C ALA A 53 -9.80 3.30 -12.93
N VAL A 54 -10.38 2.34 -12.21
CA VAL A 54 -11.83 2.18 -12.08
C VAL A 54 -12.30 2.92 -10.83
N ARG A 55 -13.25 3.83 -10.99
CA ARG A 55 -13.85 4.57 -9.88
C ARG A 55 -15.02 3.81 -9.28
N TYR A 56 -14.98 3.60 -7.97
CA TYR A 56 -16.07 3.08 -7.16
C TYR A 56 -16.64 4.20 -6.29
N THR A 57 -17.97 4.31 -6.28
CA THR A 57 -18.74 5.22 -5.42
C THR A 57 -19.74 4.49 -4.53
N ASP A 58 -19.71 3.15 -4.56
CA ASP A 58 -20.53 2.32 -3.68
C ASP A 58 -20.07 2.49 -2.22
N PRO A 59 -20.96 2.91 -1.30
CA PRO A 59 -20.61 3.12 0.10
C PRO A 59 -20.04 1.88 0.79
N ALA A 60 -20.52 0.67 0.44
CA ALA A 60 -20.05 -0.57 1.05
C ALA A 60 -18.63 -0.92 0.59
N VAL A 61 -18.32 -0.68 -0.68
CA VAL A 61 -16.95 -0.83 -1.20
C VAL A 61 -16.02 0.16 -0.52
N ASN A 62 -16.43 1.42 -0.43
CA ASN A 62 -15.61 2.47 0.17
C ASN A 62 -15.34 2.23 1.65
N SER A 63 -16.36 1.85 2.42
CA SER A 63 -16.19 1.58 3.85
C SER A 63 -15.35 0.33 4.10
N GLY A 64 -15.55 -0.74 3.31
CA GLY A 64 -14.74 -1.95 3.38
C GLY A 64 -13.27 -1.66 3.11
N CYS A 65 -12.94 -1.04 1.97
CA CYS A 65 -11.56 -0.70 1.64
C CYS A 65 -10.90 0.18 2.71
N ARG A 66 -11.62 1.18 3.23
CA ARG A 66 -11.08 2.05 4.31
C ARG A 66 -10.83 1.27 5.59
N ALA A 67 -11.72 0.36 5.98
CA ALA A 67 -11.56 -0.46 7.17
C ALA A 67 -10.35 -1.39 7.04
N ASP A 68 -10.20 -2.07 5.89
CA ASP A 68 -9.07 -2.94 5.63
C ASP A 68 -7.75 -2.16 5.61
N ILE A 69 -7.70 -1.00 4.94
CA ILE A 69 -6.52 -0.13 4.92
C ILE A 69 -6.16 0.34 6.33
N ALA A 70 -7.14 0.77 7.13
CA ALA A 70 -6.91 1.20 8.50
C ALA A 70 -6.36 0.07 9.38
N ALA A 71 -6.93 -1.13 9.28
CA ALA A 71 -6.46 -2.30 10.02
C ALA A 71 -5.03 -2.67 9.62
N LEU A 72 -4.73 -2.72 8.31
CA LEU A 72 -3.36 -2.95 7.82
C LEU A 72 -2.40 -1.89 8.33
N HIS A 73 -2.78 -0.61 8.28
CA HIS A 73 -1.94 0.50 8.72
C HIS A 73 -1.66 0.45 10.23
N GLU A 74 -2.68 0.18 11.04
CA GLU A 74 -2.53 0.05 12.50
C GLU A 74 -1.54 -1.08 12.86
N ASP A 75 -1.65 -2.21 12.18
CA ASP A 75 -0.84 -3.40 12.41
C ASP A 75 0.56 -3.37 11.78
N GLY A 76 0.80 -2.42 10.87
CA GLY A 76 2.02 -2.35 10.08
C GLY A 76 3.25 -1.89 10.87
N GLU A 77 4.42 -2.39 10.47
CA GLU A 77 5.71 -1.93 11.01
C GLU A 77 5.97 -0.48 10.58
N ASP A 78 6.47 0.34 11.50
CA ASP A 78 6.94 1.69 11.17
C ASP A 78 8.08 1.65 10.13
N LEU A 79 8.01 2.52 9.11
CA LEU A 79 8.98 2.52 8.02
C LEU A 79 10.41 2.79 8.50
N ALA A 80 10.63 3.61 9.52
CA ALA A 80 11.98 3.89 10.00
C ALA A 80 12.61 2.65 10.65
N SER A 81 11.80 1.91 11.42
CA SER A 81 12.19 0.64 12.03
C SER A 81 12.55 -0.41 10.96
N PHE A 82 11.68 -0.57 9.96
CA PHE A 82 11.94 -1.46 8.83
C PHE A 82 13.20 -1.05 8.05
N PHE A 83 13.35 0.25 7.76
CA PHE A 83 14.48 0.77 6.98
C PHE A 83 15.82 0.49 7.67
N ALA A 84 15.92 0.74 8.98
CA ALA A 84 17.13 0.47 9.74
C ALA A 84 17.51 -1.03 9.72
N ARG A 85 16.50 -1.91 9.84
CA ARG A 85 16.69 -3.37 9.88
C ARG A 85 17.02 -3.97 8.52
N ALA A 86 16.30 -3.59 7.47
CA ALA A 86 16.27 -4.31 6.19
C ALA A 86 16.91 -3.56 5.01
N VAL A 87 17.12 -2.24 5.11
CA VAL A 87 17.58 -1.42 3.99
C VAL A 87 18.93 -0.77 4.26
N ALA A 88 19.11 -0.14 5.42
CA ALA A 88 20.29 0.67 5.73
C ALA A 88 21.62 -0.12 5.71
N ASN A 89 21.57 -1.43 5.96
CA ASN A 89 22.73 -2.31 6.02
C ASN A 89 22.91 -3.17 4.76
N THR A 90 22.08 -2.96 3.74
CA THR A 90 22.26 -3.63 2.45
C THR A 90 23.25 -2.80 1.65
N ASP A 91 24.37 -3.42 1.21
CA ASP A 91 25.29 -2.79 0.28
C ASP A 91 24.49 -2.34 -0.95
N ALA A 92 24.19 -1.04 -1.03
CA ALA A 92 23.46 -0.50 -2.16
C ALA A 92 24.28 -0.83 -3.42
N PRO A 93 23.68 -1.43 -4.46
CA PRO A 93 24.38 -1.61 -5.71
C PRO A 93 24.82 -0.22 -6.16
N ARG A 94 26.13 -0.02 -6.33
CA ARG A 94 26.63 1.21 -6.95
C ARG A 94 25.99 1.26 -8.34
N ALA A 95 25.09 2.22 -8.55
CA ALA A 95 24.60 2.53 -9.89
C ALA A 95 25.85 2.81 -10.76
N ARG A 96 26.02 2.00 -11.81
CA ARG A 96 27.01 2.24 -12.87
C ARG A 96 26.46 3.26 -13.86
#